data_AF-A0A815PBY9-F1
#
_entry.id   AF-A0A815PBY9-F1
#
_cell.length_a   1.000
_cell.length_b   1.000
_cell.length_c   1.000
_cell.angle_alpha   90.00
_cell.angle_beta   90.00
_cell.angle_gamma   90.00
#
_symmetry.space_group_name_H-M   'P 1'
#
loop_
_entity.id
_entity.type
_entity.pdbx_description
1 polymer ?
#
loop_
_entity_poly.entity_id
_entity_poly.type
_entity_poly.pdbx_seq_one_letter_code
_entity_poly.pdbx_strand_id
1 'polypeptide(L)'
;MNYPDLKFFQFAPTYREEARALLALMDRYDWSTFSLIIDPNLPGEEELISEIEQISNNQQNWYVVLFQIVGIRYTPLHMHTTYYFNKNFSRIASCNRVLRKGQKGFSVLSVISIVNTNQTHIKRQLTAKLNPETRVIVIHTTSTVAALILKVAKELSLTGEEYMWIMTSIVLSTYTSEDNHKLSPYESPNTRRMEFIPGMLALYNGMTRDAVLARFDRHVAPLIVNVFSKLTNHPIIQQWKNNESARYESDSLLIDEFKRSSSIFQKDGLSLAGNYSLYNFQMPKKEWKRVGEYINGSLSMADLQWPGNRSKPPPGKPIIYYLKAVTLEEPPFVMMKDPSIDGKCMPGSVICRVGPESV
;
A
#
# COMPACT_ATOMS: atom_id res chain seq x y z
N MET A 1 20.67 -22.91 24.43
CA MET A 1 19.32 -23.49 24.32
C MET A 1 18.61 -22.80 23.16
N ASN A 2 18.60 -23.44 21.99
CA ASN A 2 17.75 -23.00 20.88
C ASN A 2 16.34 -23.45 21.22
N TYR A 3 15.48 -22.52 21.62
CA TYR A 3 14.04 -22.77 21.62
C TYR A 3 13.65 -23.13 20.18
N PRO A 4 13.00 -24.28 19.92
CA PRO A 4 12.50 -24.54 18.58
C PRO A 4 11.41 -23.53 18.23
N ASP A 5 11.28 -23.30 16.93
CA ASP A 5 10.37 -22.37 16.30
C ASP A 5 9.03 -22.27 17.05
N LEU A 6 8.84 -21.17 17.78
CA LEU A 6 7.55 -20.80 18.34
C LEU A 6 6.56 -20.70 17.17
N LYS A 7 5.64 -21.66 17.06
CA LYS A 7 4.66 -21.66 15.97
C LYS A 7 3.48 -20.78 16.38
N PHE A 8 3.30 -19.67 15.69
CA PHE A 8 2.23 -18.70 15.92
C PHE A 8 1.13 -18.85 14.87
N PHE A 9 -0.10 -18.50 15.23
CA PHE A 9 -1.21 -18.38 14.28
C PHE A 9 -1.57 -16.91 14.12
N GLN A 10 -1.52 -16.42 12.88
CA GLN A 10 -1.89 -15.05 12.57
C GLN A 10 -3.27 -15.03 11.92
N PHE A 11 -4.29 -14.58 12.66
CA PHE A 11 -5.64 -14.42 12.10
C PHE A 11 -5.71 -13.28 11.09
N ALA A 12 -5.00 -12.19 11.36
CA ALA A 12 -4.96 -11.05 10.46
C ALA A 12 -4.33 -11.46 9.11
N PRO A 13 -4.82 -10.91 7.99
CA PRO A 13 -4.11 -11.03 6.72
C PRO A 13 -2.67 -10.50 6.84
N THR A 14 -1.79 -11.02 6.01
CA THR A 14 -0.38 -10.58 5.94
C THR A 14 -0.24 -9.24 5.23
N TYR A 15 0.87 -8.55 5.44
CA TYR A 15 1.19 -7.32 4.72
C TYR A 15 1.31 -7.52 3.21
N ARG A 16 1.70 -8.72 2.76
CA ARG A 16 1.64 -9.12 1.35
C ARG A 16 0.23 -9.03 0.77
N GLU A 17 -0.77 -9.56 1.47
CA GLU A 17 -2.16 -9.50 1.01
C GLU A 17 -2.69 -8.06 1.03
N GLU A 18 -2.30 -7.26 2.03
CA GLU A 18 -2.62 -5.83 2.08
C GLU A 18 -2.01 -5.07 0.90
N ALA A 19 -0.73 -5.29 0.61
CA ALA A 19 -0.03 -4.72 -0.53
C ALA A 19 -0.71 -5.10 -1.85
N ARG A 20 -1.11 -6.36 -2.02
CA ARG A 20 -1.84 -6.81 -3.22
C ARG A 20 -3.19 -6.12 -3.37
N ALA A 21 -3.97 -6.00 -2.30
CA ALA A 21 -5.25 -5.30 -2.31
C ALA A 21 -5.08 -3.81 -2.65
N LEU A 22 -4.07 -3.16 -2.07
CA LEU A 22 -3.72 -1.76 -2.33
C LEU A 22 -3.30 -1.54 -3.78
N LEU A 23 -2.41 -2.37 -4.31
CA LEU A 23 -1.91 -2.28 -5.68
C LEU A 23 -3.01 -2.62 -6.70
N ALA A 24 -3.91 -3.56 -6.40
CA ALA A 24 -5.08 -3.84 -7.24
C ALA A 24 -6.04 -2.64 -7.30
N LEU A 25 -6.21 -1.92 -6.19
CA LEU A 25 -6.97 -0.67 -6.16
C LEU A 25 -6.30 0.42 -7.00
N MET A 26 -4.98 0.56 -6.90
CA MET A 26 -4.22 1.52 -7.69
C MET A 26 -4.23 1.21 -9.19
N ASP A 27 -4.10 -0.07 -9.57
CA ASP A 27 -4.17 -0.54 -10.96
C ASP A 27 -5.50 -0.15 -11.60
N ARG A 28 -6.62 -0.33 -10.87
CA ARG A 28 -7.97 0.00 -11.34
C ARG A 28 -8.11 1.46 -11.78
N TYR A 29 -7.40 2.38 -11.14
CA TYR A 29 -7.48 3.82 -11.38
C TYR A 29 -6.22 4.39 -12.06
N ASP A 30 -5.36 3.55 -12.63
CA ASP A 30 -4.12 3.95 -13.31
C ASP A 30 -3.14 4.76 -12.42
N TRP A 31 -3.22 4.58 -11.09
CA TRP A 31 -2.35 5.24 -10.13
C TRP A 31 -1.00 4.53 -10.00
N SER A 32 -0.11 4.77 -10.96
CA SER A 32 1.21 4.12 -11.00
C SER A 32 2.22 4.67 -9.98
N THR A 33 1.95 5.83 -9.37
CA THR A 33 2.89 6.55 -8.50
C THR A 33 2.19 7.03 -7.23
N PHE A 34 2.80 6.80 -6.07
CA PHE A 34 2.22 7.19 -4.78
C PHE A 34 3.30 7.41 -3.72
N SER A 35 2.94 8.05 -2.61
CA SER A 35 3.83 8.18 -1.44
C SER A 35 3.22 7.47 -0.23
N LEU A 36 4.09 6.94 0.63
CA LEU A 36 3.72 6.23 1.85
C LEU A 36 4.05 7.08 3.08
N ILE A 37 3.11 7.18 4.00
CA ILE A 37 3.34 7.74 5.34
C ILE A 37 3.19 6.61 6.34
N ILE A 38 4.27 6.31 7.07
CA ILE A 38 4.34 5.18 7.99
C ILE A 38 4.66 5.63 9.42
N ASP A 39 4.21 4.85 10.41
CA ASP A 39 4.59 4.98 11.81
C ASP A 39 5.60 3.87 12.11
N PRO A 40 6.89 4.18 12.34
CA PRO A 40 7.93 3.19 12.59
C PRO A 40 7.80 2.49 13.95
N ASN A 41 6.82 2.88 14.78
CA ASN A 41 6.50 2.14 16.00
C ASN A 41 5.47 1.03 15.75
N LEU A 42 4.92 0.92 14.54
CA LEU A 42 4.04 -0.18 14.17
C LEU A 42 4.87 -1.42 13.82
N PRO A 43 4.54 -2.60 14.38
CA PRO A 43 5.28 -3.81 14.07
C PRO A 43 5.04 -4.27 12.61
N GLY A 44 6.12 -4.45 11.86
CA GLY A 44 6.08 -4.99 10.49
C GLY A 44 5.73 -3.96 9.42
N GLU A 45 5.87 -2.68 9.74
CA GLU A 45 5.80 -1.57 8.79
C GLU A 45 6.82 -1.69 7.65
N GLU A 46 8.03 -2.18 7.94
CA GLU A 46 9.06 -2.42 6.92
C GLU A 46 8.66 -3.56 5.97
N GLU A 47 7.88 -4.54 6.47
CA GLU A 47 7.41 -5.67 5.68
C GLU A 47 6.41 -5.21 4.61
N LEU A 48 5.51 -4.26 4.94
CA LEU A 48 4.60 -3.68 3.95
C LEU A 48 5.34 -2.98 2.80
N ILE A 49 6.39 -2.21 3.12
CA ILE A 49 7.21 -1.53 2.11
C ILE A 49 7.91 -2.56 1.23
N SER A 50 8.58 -3.54 1.86
CA SER A 50 9.28 -4.63 1.17
C SER A 50 8.36 -5.41 0.23
N GLU A 51 7.14 -5.73 0.67
CA GLU A 51 6.16 -6.44 -0.16
C GLU A 51 5.65 -5.59 -1.34
N ILE A 52 5.41 -4.30 -1.13
CA ILE A 52 5.05 -3.36 -2.22
C ILE A 52 6.18 -3.31 -3.26
N GLU A 53 7.42 -3.15 -2.82
CA GLU A 53 8.60 -3.11 -3.70
C GLU A 53 8.81 -4.43 -4.44
N GLN A 54 8.68 -5.56 -3.75
CA GLN A 54 8.82 -6.89 -4.33
C GLN A 54 7.75 -7.15 -5.40
N ILE A 55 6.49 -6.82 -5.11
CA ILE A 55 5.39 -6.98 -6.08
C ILE A 55 5.62 -6.08 -7.29
N SER A 56 6.04 -4.83 -7.07
CA SER A 56 6.32 -3.90 -8.16
C SER A 56 7.48 -4.36 -9.05
N ASN A 57 8.58 -4.81 -8.46
CA ASN A 57 9.74 -5.32 -9.20
C ASN A 57 9.41 -6.60 -10.00
N ASN A 58 8.60 -7.50 -9.43
CA ASN A 58 8.14 -8.70 -10.14
C ASN A 58 7.28 -8.35 -11.37
N GLN A 59 6.49 -7.27 -11.31
CA GLN A 59 5.75 -6.75 -12.47
C GLN A 59 6.65 -6.10 -13.54
N GLN A 60 7.89 -5.71 -13.23
CA GLN A 60 8.84 -5.24 -14.23
C GLN A 60 9.63 -6.39 -14.88
N ASN A 61 9.81 -7.52 -14.18
CA ASN A 61 10.66 -8.63 -14.64
C ASN A 61 10.01 -9.61 -15.63
N TRP A 62 8.67 -9.72 -15.70
CA TRP A 62 8.01 -10.68 -16.62
C TRP A 62 8.19 -10.33 -18.11
N TYR A 63 8.47 -9.07 -18.45
CA TYR A 63 8.83 -8.65 -19.81
C TYR A 63 10.11 -9.33 -20.28
N VAL A 64 11.14 -9.41 -19.41
CA VAL A 64 12.43 -10.02 -19.74
C VAL A 64 12.25 -11.51 -20.10
N VAL A 65 11.36 -12.20 -19.38
CA VAL A 65 11.07 -13.62 -19.61
C VAL A 65 10.34 -13.83 -20.95
N LEU A 66 9.36 -12.99 -21.30
CA LEU A 66 8.69 -13.08 -22.60
C LEU A 66 9.64 -12.83 -23.77
N PHE A 67 10.55 -11.86 -23.67
CA PHE A 67 11.53 -11.58 -24.73
C PHE A 67 12.54 -12.72 -24.91
N GLN A 68 12.91 -13.43 -23.84
CA GLN A 68 13.74 -14.64 -23.92
C GLN A 68 13.00 -15.82 -24.58
N ILE A 69 11.71 -16.00 -24.30
CA ILE A 69 10.89 -17.06 -24.91
C ILE A 69 10.64 -16.78 -26.40
N VAL A 70 10.52 -15.51 -26.81
CA VAL A 70 10.30 -15.10 -28.21
C VAL A 70 11.63 -14.97 -28.99
N GLY A 71 12.77 -15.32 -28.39
CA GLY A 71 14.06 -15.41 -29.08
C GLY A 71 14.66 -14.06 -29.52
N ILE A 72 14.23 -12.95 -28.93
CA ILE A 72 14.79 -11.62 -29.23
C ILE A 72 16.02 -11.43 -28.33
N ARG A 73 17.22 -11.64 -28.89
CA ARG A 73 18.48 -11.34 -28.21
C ARG A 73 18.61 -9.82 -28.06
N TYR A 74 18.77 -9.35 -26.83
CA TYR A 74 19.14 -7.96 -26.56
C TYR A 74 20.60 -7.72 -26.98
N THR A 75 20.84 -6.77 -27.87
CA THR A 75 22.07 -5.96 -27.85
C THR A 75 21.68 -4.53 -27.46
N PRO A 76 22.34 -3.91 -26.49
CA PRO A 76 21.96 -2.59 -26.01
C PRO A 76 22.58 -1.54 -26.94
N LEU A 77 21.94 -1.21 -28.06
CA LEU A 77 22.29 0.01 -28.79
C LEU A 77 21.07 0.56 -29.54
N HIS A 78 20.91 1.87 -29.38
CA HIS A 78 19.96 2.80 -29.98
C HIS A 78 18.83 2.26 -30.88
N MET A 79 17.62 2.56 -30.42
CA MET A 79 16.34 2.43 -31.09
C MET A 79 16.32 3.28 -32.37
N HIS A 80 16.54 2.65 -33.53
CA HIS A 80 16.01 3.09 -34.81
C HIS A 80 15.88 1.86 -35.70
N THR A 81 14.65 1.43 -36.00
CA THR A 81 14.24 0.91 -37.32
C THR A 81 12.79 0.44 -37.28
N THR A 82 11.91 1.29 -37.81
CA THR A 82 10.61 0.93 -38.39
C THR A 82 10.84 0.40 -39.80
N TYR A 83 11.28 -0.84 -39.96
CA TYR A 83 11.24 -1.53 -41.27
C TYR A 83 11.31 -3.04 -41.01
N TYR A 84 10.50 -3.84 -41.70
CA TYR A 84 10.27 -5.29 -41.51
C TYR A 84 9.18 -5.70 -40.52
N PHE A 85 7.94 -5.28 -40.75
CA PHE A 85 6.79 -6.08 -40.30
C PHE A 85 5.74 -6.15 -41.41
N ASN A 86 5.69 -7.26 -42.14
CA ASN A 86 4.71 -7.51 -43.19
C ASN A 86 3.84 -8.75 -42.87
N LYS A 87 2.53 -8.55 -43.06
CA LYS A 87 1.53 -9.55 -43.51
C LYS A 87 1.01 -10.68 -42.60
N ASN A 88 0.79 -10.44 -41.30
CA ASN A 88 -0.18 -11.25 -40.53
C ASN A 88 -0.85 -10.44 -39.41
N PHE A 89 -1.84 -9.61 -39.78
CA PHE A 89 -2.32 -8.48 -38.96
C PHE A 89 -3.74 -8.61 -38.38
N SER A 90 -4.20 -9.83 -38.05
CA SER A 90 -5.46 -10.02 -37.29
C SER A 90 -5.23 -10.55 -35.87
N ARG A 91 -4.12 -11.25 -35.59
CA ARG A 91 -3.79 -11.78 -34.25
C ARG A 91 -3.00 -10.81 -33.36
N ILE A 92 -2.35 -9.79 -33.95
CA ILE A 92 -1.54 -8.81 -33.21
C ILE A 92 -2.40 -7.70 -32.58
N ALA A 93 -3.62 -7.44 -33.03
CA ALA A 93 -4.50 -6.48 -32.34
C ALA A 93 -4.87 -6.94 -30.92
N SER A 94 -5.08 -8.25 -30.73
CA SER A 94 -5.24 -8.87 -29.41
C SER A 94 -3.93 -8.87 -28.62
N CYS A 95 -2.79 -9.12 -29.29
CA CYS A 95 -1.48 -9.07 -28.65
C CYS A 95 -1.10 -7.65 -28.21
N ASN A 96 -1.41 -6.60 -28.99
CA ASN A 96 -1.20 -5.20 -28.64
C ASN A 96 -2.11 -4.75 -27.50
N ARG A 97 -3.31 -5.33 -27.34
CA ARG A 97 -4.13 -5.11 -26.15
C ARG A 97 -3.51 -5.76 -24.91
N VAL A 98 -2.88 -6.92 -25.05
CA VAL A 98 -2.12 -7.62 -23.99
C VAL A 98 -0.77 -6.93 -23.69
N LEU A 99 -0.08 -6.40 -24.70
CA LEU A 99 1.21 -5.69 -24.60
C LEU A 99 1.05 -4.23 -24.17
N ARG A 100 -0.07 -3.56 -24.48
CA ARG A 100 -0.45 -2.26 -23.88
C ARG A 100 -1.01 -2.41 -22.46
N LYS A 101 -1.60 -3.57 -22.14
CA LYS A 101 -1.72 -4.09 -20.77
C LYS A 101 -0.40 -4.68 -20.26
N GLY A 102 0.72 -4.30 -20.86
CA GLY A 102 1.96 -4.29 -20.15
C GLY A 102 1.76 -3.50 -18.86
N GLN A 103 1.60 -4.21 -17.75
CA GLN A 103 1.43 -3.65 -16.41
C GLN A 103 2.48 -2.57 -16.20
N LYS A 104 2.00 -1.31 -16.05
CA LYS A 104 2.82 -0.22 -15.55
C LYS A 104 3.26 -0.64 -14.15
N GLY A 105 4.57 -0.77 -13.92
CA GLY A 105 5.08 -0.99 -12.57
C GLY A 105 4.66 0.16 -11.65
N PHE A 106 4.56 -0.14 -10.36
CA PHE A 106 4.24 0.84 -9.33
C PHE A 106 5.51 1.51 -8.81
N SER A 107 5.49 2.82 -8.60
CA SER A 107 6.64 3.55 -8.08
C SER A 107 6.27 4.28 -6.79
N VAL A 108 6.96 3.95 -5.70
CA VAL A 108 6.88 4.71 -4.46
C VAL A 108 7.75 5.96 -4.62
N LEU A 109 7.14 7.14 -4.60
CA LEU A 109 7.82 8.43 -4.81
C LEU A 109 8.55 8.93 -3.57
N SER A 110 7.99 8.66 -2.39
CA SER A 110 8.61 8.94 -1.10
C SER A 110 8.00 8.08 0.00
N VAL A 111 8.83 7.66 0.96
CA VAL A 111 8.41 7.03 2.21
C VAL A 111 8.71 7.99 3.35
N ILE A 112 7.70 8.35 4.14
CA ILE A 112 7.81 9.33 5.22
C ILE A 112 7.49 8.64 6.54
N SER A 113 8.52 8.46 7.37
CA SER A 113 8.36 7.91 8.72
C SER A 113 8.05 9.02 9.73
N ILE A 114 6.93 8.90 10.44
CA ILE A 114 6.47 9.83 11.47
C ILE A 114 6.72 9.23 12.86
N VAL A 115 7.85 9.58 13.46
CA VAL A 115 8.23 9.11 14.82
C VAL A 115 7.59 9.98 15.91
N ASN A 116 7.49 11.29 15.68
CA ASN A 116 7.04 12.25 16.68
C ASN A 116 5.66 12.80 16.31
N THR A 117 4.72 12.70 17.24
CA THR A 117 3.32 13.11 17.09
C THR A 117 3.08 14.61 17.32
N ASN A 118 4.13 15.41 17.45
CA ASN A 118 4.01 16.86 17.51
C ASN A 118 3.61 17.42 16.13
N GLN A 119 2.55 18.24 16.10
CA GLN A 119 2.01 18.85 14.89
C GLN A 119 3.07 19.61 14.06
N THR A 120 3.95 20.38 14.71
CA THR A 120 5.03 21.12 14.03
C THR A 120 6.04 20.18 13.38
N HIS A 121 6.33 19.05 14.04
CA HIS A 121 7.23 18.04 13.51
C HIS A 121 6.62 17.37 12.27
N ILE A 122 5.36 16.95 12.35
CA ILE A 122 4.64 16.35 11.22
C ILE A 122 4.60 17.32 10.03
N LYS A 123 4.27 18.60 10.28
CA LYS A 123 4.27 19.64 9.24
C LYS A 123 5.61 19.75 8.53
N ARG A 124 6.70 19.81 9.29
CA ARG A 124 8.06 19.85 8.73
C ARG A 124 8.41 18.60 7.92
N GLN A 125 8.05 17.41 8.40
CA GLN A 125 8.29 16.15 7.68
C GLN A 125 7.53 16.12 6.35
N LEU A 126 6.24 16.46 6.36
CA LEU A 126 5.43 16.48 5.14
C LEU A 126 5.93 17.52 4.13
N THR A 127 6.27 18.74 4.56
CA THR A 127 6.79 19.77 3.66
C THR A 127 8.17 19.44 3.10
N ALA A 128 9.04 18.80 3.88
CA ALA A 128 10.42 18.53 3.47
C ALA A 128 10.59 17.23 2.66
N LYS A 129 9.76 16.20 2.93
CA LYS A 129 9.97 14.84 2.39
C LYS A 129 8.91 14.38 1.41
N LEU A 130 7.72 14.97 1.41
CA LEU A 130 6.69 14.56 0.45
C LEU A 130 7.11 14.99 -0.95
N ASN A 131 7.22 14.01 -1.85
CA ASN A 131 7.56 14.29 -3.24
C ASN A 131 6.49 15.24 -3.86
N PRO A 132 6.88 16.34 -4.51
CA PRO A 132 5.94 17.29 -5.13
C PRO A 132 4.99 16.68 -6.17
N GLU A 133 5.41 15.58 -6.82
CA GLU A 133 4.60 14.83 -7.78
C GLU A 133 3.58 13.90 -7.11
N THR A 134 3.59 13.81 -5.79
CA THR A 134 2.62 12.97 -5.08
C THR A 134 1.21 13.50 -5.31
N ARG A 135 0.33 12.62 -5.79
CA ARG A 135 -1.13 12.82 -5.81
C ARG A 135 -1.90 11.69 -5.14
N VAL A 136 -1.29 10.54 -4.94
CA VAL A 136 -1.86 9.44 -4.15
C VAL A 136 -1.00 9.25 -2.91
N ILE A 137 -1.62 9.31 -1.74
CA ILE A 137 -0.97 9.21 -0.43
C ILE A 137 -1.60 8.04 0.32
N VAL A 138 -0.77 7.10 0.73
CA VAL A 138 -1.19 5.94 1.53
C VAL A 138 -0.69 6.14 2.95
N ILE A 139 -1.60 6.02 3.93
CA ILE A 139 -1.27 6.10 5.36
C ILE A 139 -1.29 4.69 5.96
N HIS A 140 -0.17 4.32 6.59
CA HIS A 140 -0.03 3.13 7.41
C HIS A 140 0.47 3.49 8.80
N THR A 141 -0.46 3.90 9.65
CA THR A 141 -0.19 4.39 11.00
C THR A 141 -1.29 3.96 11.96
N THR A 142 -1.10 4.19 13.27
CA THR A 142 -2.19 4.07 14.23
C THR A 142 -3.27 5.14 13.99
N SER A 143 -4.50 4.89 14.42
CA SER A 143 -5.61 5.84 14.25
C SER A 143 -5.34 7.20 14.92
N THR A 144 -4.57 7.23 16.03
CA THR A 144 -4.22 8.46 16.73
C THR A 144 -3.23 9.31 15.93
N VAL A 145 -2.22 8.68 15.32
CA VAL A 145 -1.22 9.35 14.47
C VAL A 145 -1.85 9.81 13.16
N ALA A 146 -2.68 8.97 12.52
CA ALA A 146 -3.42 9.32 11.31
C ALA A 146 -4.27 10.59 11.50
N ALA A 147 -4.94 10.76 12.65
CA ALA A 147 -5.76 11.94 12.92
C ALA A 147 -4.93 13.23 12.94
N LEU A 148 -3.69 13.17 13.45
CA LEU A 148 -2.77 14.31 13.44
C LEU A 148 -2.25 14.60 12.04
N ILE A 149 -1.91 13.56 11.27
CA ILE A 149 -1.48 13.70 9.86
C ILE A 149 -2.56 14.37 9.03
N LEU A 150 -3.81 13.91 9.11
CA LEU A 150 -4.93 14.47 8.33
C LEU A 150 -5.22 15.92 8.72
N LYS A 151 -5.10 16.27 10.02
CA LYS A 151 -5.22 17.65 10.48
C LYS A 151 -4.15 18.54 9.85
N VAL A 152 -2.89 18.12 9.87
CA VAL A 152 -1.78 18.88 9.26
C VAL A 152 -1.91 18.94 7.74
N ALA A 153 -2.34 17.85 7.10
CA ALA A 153 -2.56 17.79 5.66
C ALA A 153 -3.58 18.84 5.20
N LYS A 154 -4.64 19.05 5.99
CA LYS A 154 -5.64 20.10 5.75
C LYS A 154 -5.03 21.50 5.79
N GLU A 155 -4.16 21.77 6.77
CA GLU A 155 -3.42 23.04 6.87
C GLU A 155 -2.43 23.26 5.71
N LEU A 156 -1.88 22.18 5.15
CA LEU A 156 -0.97 22.20 4.01
C LEU A 156 -1.67 22.15 2.65
N SER A 157 -3.01 22.21 2.61
CA SER A 157 -3.80 22.06 1.38
C SER A 157 -3.56 20.74 0.62
N LEU A 158 -3.10 19.70 1.31
CA LEU A 158 -2.88 18.36 0.75
C LEU A 158 -4.17 17.53 0.71
N THR A 159 -5.31 18.09 1.11
CA THR A 159 -6.63 17.42 1.12
C THR A 159 -7.56 17.92 0.01
N GLY A 160 -6.99 18.62 -0.98
CA GLY A 160 -7.72 19.15 -2.13
C GLY A 160 -8.15 18.05 -3.11
N GLU A 161 -8.88 18.45 -4.13
CA GLU A 161 -9.46 17.56 -5.16
C GLU A 161 -8.43 16.88 -6.07
N GLU A 162 -7.17 17.31 -6.04
CA GLU A 162 -6.07 16.66 -6.75
C GLU A 162 -5.47 15.47 -5.98
N TYR A 163 -5.70 15.40 -4.67
CA TYR A 163 -5.08 14.42 -3.80
C TYR A 163 -6.04 13.29 -3.47
N MET A 164 -5.57 12.06 -3.62
CA MET A 164 -6.23 10.86 -3.14
C MET A 164 -5.54 10.37 -1.87
N TRP A 165 -6.33 10.12 -0.83
CA TRP A 165 -5.85 9.56 0.43
C TRP A 165 -6.42 8.16 0.62
N ILE A 166 -5.55 7.21 0.94
CA ILE A 166 -5.90 5.80 1.17
C ILE A 166 -5.39 5.39 2.55
N MET A 167 -6.27 4.86 3.39
CA MET A 167 -5.87 4.23 4.66
C MET A 167 -5.73 2.72 4.50
N THR A 168 -4.68 2.20 5.13
CA THR A 168 -4.54 0.76 5.38
C THR A 168 -5.45 0.30 6.52
N SER A 169 -5.65 -1.00 6.61
CA SER A 169 -6.57 -1.66 7.56
C SER A 169 -6.28 -1.36 9.02
N ILE A 170 -5.01 -1.19 9.38
CA ILE A 170 -4.61 -0.91 10.77
C ILE A 170 -5.14 0.45 11.26
N VAL A 171 -5.26 1.45 10.38
CA VAL A 171 -5.75 2.78 10.76
C VAL A 171 -7.22 2.71 11.21
N LEU A 172 -7.97 1.78 10.61
CA LEU A 172 -9.37 1.53 10.93
C LEU A 172 -9.58 0.41 11.97
N SER A 173 -8.52 -0.15 12.56
CA SER A 173 -8.64 -1.25 13.54
C SER A 173 -9.41 -0.88 14.81
N THR A 174 -9.41 0.42 15.16
CA THR A 174 -10.19 0.98 16.28
C THR A 174 -11.60 1.40 15.88
N TYR A 175 -12.02 1.15 14.63
CA TYR A 175 -13.37 1.41 14.17
C TYR A 175 -14.17 0.12 14.23
N THR A 176 -15.30 0.17 14.92
CA THR A 176 -16.21 -0.96 15.05
C THR A 176 -17.19 -0.97 13.89
N SER A 177 -17.56 -2.17 13.44
CA SER A 177 -18.68 -2.37 12.53
C SER A 177 -19.94 -2.49 13.36
N GLU A 178 -20.66 -1.38 13.59
CA GLU A 178 -21.97 -1.38 14.24
C GLU A 178 -23.04 -1.70 13.19
N ASP A 179 -23.29 -2.99 12.95
CA ASP A 179 -24.33 -3.54 12.07
C ASP A 179 -24.35 -3.06 10.59
N ASN A 180 -24.46 -4.01 9.66
CA ASN A 180 -24.74 -3.73 8.24
C ASN A 180 -23.85 -2.67 7.57
N HIS A 181 -22.52 -2.86 7.61
CA HIS A 181 -21.55 -2.15 6.76
C HIS A 181 -21.23 -0.70 7.15
N LYS A 182 -21.48 -0.29 8.39
CA LYS A 182 -21.08 1.03 8.90
C LYS A 182 -19.89 0.94 9.84
N LEU A 183 -18.84 1.69 9.52
CA LEU A 183 -17.71 1.89 10.43
C LEU A 183 -17.98 3.09 11.33
N SER A 184 -18.04 2.85 12.63
CA SER A 184 -18.15 3.88 13.67
C SER A 184 -16.82 3.95 14.44
N PRO A 185 -16.29 5.13 14.79
CA PRO A 185 -15.15 5.21 15.69
C PRO A 185 -15.51 4.56 17.03
N TYR A 186 -14.66 3.69 17.56
CA TYR A 186 -14.80 3.27 18.95
C TYR A 186 -14.68 4.50 19.86
N GLU A 187 -15.80 4.88 20.49
CA GLU A 187 -15.87 6.05 21.37
C GLU A 187 -15.22 5.72 22.72
N SER A 188 -13.89 5.87 22.79
CA SER A 188 -13.21 6.03 24.08
C SER A 188 -13.22 7.51 24.47
N PRO A 189 -13.51 7.86 25.74
CA PRO A 189 -13.57 9.24 26.23
C PRO A 189 -12.32 10.09 25.92
N ASN A 190 -11.18 9.45 25.70
CA ASN A 190 -9.89 10.09 25.45
C ASN A 190 -9.45 10.08 23.97
N THR A 191 -10.27 9.54 23.06
CA THR A 191 -9.89 9.45 21.64
C THR A 191 -10.20 10.75 20.91
N ARG A 192 -9.17 11.39 20.35
CA ARG A 192 -9.37 12.51 19.43
C ARG A 192 -10.16 12.01 18.21
N ARG A 193 -11.31 12.63 17.93
CA ARG A 193 -12.08 12.34 16.70
C ARG A 193 -11.23 12.69 15.47
N MET A 194 -11.05 11.72 14.60
CA MET A 194 -10.39 11.91 13.31
C MET A 194 -11.33 12.68 12.37
N GLU A 195 -10.85 13.77 11.78
CA GLU A 195 -11.54 14.43 10.67
C GLU A 195 -11.11 13.80 9.35
N PHE A 196 -12.04 13.09 8.70
CA PHE A 196 -11.79 12.45 7.42
C PHE A 196 -11.98 13.40 6.24
N ILE A 197 -11.31 13.06 5.13
CA ILE A 197 -11.38 13.81 3.87
C ILE A 197 -12.52 13.23 3.03
N PRO A 198 -13.43 14.05 2.46
CA PRO A 198 -14.44 13.58 1.53
C PRO A 198 -13.82 12.81 0.35
N GLY A 199 -14.35 11.63 0.05
CA GLY A 199 -13.85 10.76 -1.01
C GLY A 199 -12.58 9.98 -0.69
N MET A 200 -12.08 10.06 0.55
CA MET A 200 -10.98 9.22 1.03
C MET A 200 -11.37 7.74 0.95
N LEU A 201 -10.38 6.90 0.67
CA LEU A 201 -10.54 5.45 0.59
C LEU A 201 -9.88 4.77 1.79
N ALA A 202 -10.37 3.59 2.14
CA ALA A 202 -9.74 2.76 3.16
C ALA A 202 -9.93 1.28 2.88
N LEU A 203 -8.90 0.51 3.19
CA LEU A 203 -8.95 -0.95 3.25
C LEU A 203 -9.38 -1.36 4.66
N TYR A 204 -10.20 -2.40 4.78
CA TYR A 204 -10.62 -2.94 6.07
C TYR A 204 -10.76 -4.45 6.00
N ASN A 205 -10.05 -5.16 6.88
CA ASN A 205 -10.03 -6.63 6.92
C ASN A 205 -10.98 -7.22 7.99
N GLY A 206 -11.73 -6.39 8.72
CA GLY A 206 -12.65 -6.86 9.76
C GLY A 206 -11.96 -7.48 10.98
N MET A 207 -10.65 -7.34 11.14
CA MET A 207 -9.89 -7.88 12.26
C MET A 207 -9.90 -6.91 13.44
N THR A 208 -11.07 -6.65 14.00
CA THR A 208 -11.19 -5.96 15.29
C THR A 208 -10.75 -6.91 16.42
N ARG A 209 -10.44 -6.36 17.60
CA ARG A 209 -10.14 -7.18 18.79
C ARG A 209 -11.22 -8.23 19.04
N ASP A 210 -12.49 -7.83 18.99
CA ASP A 210 -13.61 -8.72 19.28
C ASP A 210 -13.82 -9.75 18.16
N ALA A 211 -13.55 -9.39 16.90
CA ALA A 211 -13.57 -10.33 15.78
C ALA A 211 -12.45 -11.37 15.87
N VAL A 212 -11.26 -10.98 16.36
CA VAL A 212 -10.15 -11.90 16.61
C VAL A 212 -10.51 -12.87 17.74
N LEU A 213 -11.07 -12.36 18.85
CA LEU A 213 -11.54 -13.21 19.96
C LEU A 213 -12.63 -14.19 19.49
N ALA A 214 -13.63 -13.72 18.75
CA ALA A 214 -14.68 -14.58 18.22
C ALA A 214 -14.15 -15.65 17.24
N ARG A 215 -13.14 -15.32 16.42
CA ARG A 215 -12.47 -16.29 15.54
C ARG A 215 -11.66 -17.30 16.35
N PHE A 216 -10.99 -16.86 17.41
CA PHE A 216 -10.28 -17.75 18.33
C PHE A 216 -11.26 -18.73 18.99
N ASP A 217 -12.36 -18.25 19.56
CA ASP A 217 -13.36 -19.09 20.22
C ASP A 217 -14.03 -20.07 19.25
N ARG A 218 -14.24 -19.67 17.99
CA ARG A 218 -14.87 -20.50 16.97
C ARG A 218 -13.93 -21.57 16.41
N HIS A 219 -12.69 -21.20 16.13
CA HIS A 219 -11.78 -22.04 15.32
C HIS A 219 -10.65 -22.66 16.12
N VAL A 220 -10.21 -22.02 17.20
CA VAL A 220 -9.01 -22.44 17.95
C VAL A 220 -9.37 -23.05 19.28
N ALA A 221 -10.26 -22.44 20.06
CA ALA A 221 -10.67 -22.95 21.36
C ALA A 221 -11.19 -24.41 21.31
N PRO A 222 -12.03 -24.83 20.33
CA PRO A 222 -12.53 -26.21 20.27
C PRO A 222 -11.42 -27.21 19.96
N LEU A 223 -10.44 -26.80 19.15
CA LEU A 223 -9.28 -27.62 18.81
C LEU A 223 -8.36 -27.80 20.02
N ILE A 224 -8.09 -26.72 20.75
CA ILE A 224 -7.37 -26.75 22.03
C ILE A 224 -8.06 -27.74 22.97
N VAL A 225 -9.37 -27.56 23.21
CA VAL A 225 -10.13 -28.44 24.13
C VAL A 225 -10.07 -29.91 23.69
N ASN A 226 -10.28 -30.20 22.39
CA ASN A 226 -10.23 -31.56 21.86
C ASN A 226 -8.84 -32.18 22.05
N VAL A 227 -7.77 -31.45 21.74
CA VAL A 227 -6.42 -31.99 21.88
C VAL A 227 -6.03 -32.15 23.35
N PHE A 228 -6.30 -31.17 24.21
CA PHE A 228 -6.07 -31.30 25.65
C PHE A 228 -6.85 -32.47 26.25
N SER A 229 -8.09 -32.73 25.80
CA SER A 229 -8.90 -33.87 26.27
C SER A 229 -8.34 -35.24 25.84
N LYS A 230 -7.65 -35.31 24.70
CA LYS A 230 -6.93 -36.53 24.26
C LYS A 230 -5.60 -36.68 24.97
N LEU A 231 -4.98 -35.57 25.36
CA LEU A 231 -3.66 -35.55 26.00
C LEU A 231 -3.70 -35.84 27.52
N THR A 232 -4.80 -35.53 28.22
CA THR A 232 -4.94 -35.79 29.67
C THR A 232 -4.76 -37.27 30.06
N ASN A 233 -4.98 -38.20 29.13
CA ASN A 233 -4.76 -39.64 29.33
C ASN A 233 -3.50 -40.18 28.61
N HIS A 234 -2.71 -39.32 27.97
CA HIS A 234 -1.59 -39.74 27.13
C HIS A 234 -0.28 -39.82 27.95
N PRO A 235 0.50 -40.91 27.85
CA PRO A 235 1.73 -41.09 28.63
C PRO A 235 2.79 -39.99 28.41
N ILE A 236 2.71 -39.28 27.28
CA ILE A 236 3.58 -38.14 26.95
C ILE A 236 3.37 -36.94 27.91
N ILE A 237 2.16 -36.71 28.46
CA ILE A 237 1.89 -35.64 29.45
C ILE A 237 2.48 -35.99 30.83
N GLN A 238 2.56 -37.26 31.20
CA GLN A 238 3.28 -37.69 32.40
C GLN A 238 4.79 -37.42 32.24
N GLN A 239 5.32 -37.57 31.02
CA GLN A 239 6.72 -37.26 30.68
C GLN A 239 6.99 -35.76 30.51
N TRP A 240 5.98 -34.94 30.16
CA TRP A 240 6.08 -33.48 30.05
C TRP A 240 6.59 -32.79 31.32
N LYS A 241 6.25 -33.33 32.50
CA LYS A 241 6.75 -32.79 33.78
C LYS A 241 8.26 -33.00 33.95
N ASN A 242 8.85 -33.95 33.24
CA ASN A 242 10.19 -34.48 33.53
C ASN A 242 11.18 -34.42 32.35
N ASN A 243 10.75 -34.09 31.12
CA ASN A 243 11.62 -34.14 29.94
C ASN A 243 11.23 -33.13 28.84
N GLU A 244 12.13 -32.21 28.49
CA GLU A 244 11.93 -31.19 27.45
C GLU A 244 11.73 -31.80 26.05
N SER A 245 12.30 -32.98 25.77
CA SER A 245 12.21 -33.62 24.44
C SER A 245 10.78 -34.08 24.11
N ALA A 246 10.02 -34.51 25.12
CA ALA A 246 8.63 -34.96 24.98
C ALA A 246 7.65 -33.81 24.72
N ARG A 247 8.05 -32.56 25.00
CA ARG A 247 7.28 -31.34 24.71
C ARG A 247 7.23 -31.04 23.21
N TYR A 248 8.34 -31.26 22.51
CA TYR A 248 8.48 -30.92 21.10
C TYR A 248 7.70 -31.85 20.15
N GLU A 249 7.60 -33.13 20.50
CA GLU A 249 6.88 -34.12 19.73
C GLU A 249 5.35 -33.90 19.79
N SER A 250 4.84 -33.52 20.97
CA SER A 250 3.43 -33.13 21.17
C SER A 250 3.05 -31.82 20.48
N ASP A 251 3.93 -30.81 20.49
CA ASP A 251 3.66 -29.53 19.82
C ASP A 251 3.55 -29.75 18.29
N SER A 252 4.39 -30.60 17.71
CA SER A 252 4.33 -30.91 16.29
C SER A 252 3.05 -31.64 15.88
N LEU A 253 2.57 -32.60 16.68
CA LEU A 253 1.29 -33.27 16.46
C LEU A 253 0.07 -32.32 16.58
N LEU A 254 0.09 -31.42 17.56
CA LEU A 254 -0.91 -30.36 17.76
C LEU A 254 -1.01 -29.46 16.52
N ILE A 255 0.14 -29.01 16.02
CA ILE A 255 0.21 -28.11 14.88
C ILE A 255 -0.19 -28.82 13.58
N ASP A 256 0.18 -30.07 13.37
CA ASP A 256 -0.18 -30.81 12.16
C ASP A 256 -1.68 -31.15 12.12
N GLU A 257 -2.29 -31.52 13.26
CA GLU A 257 -3.73 -31.72 13.37
C GLU A 257 -4.50 -30.40 13.18
N PHE A 258 -3.98 -29.30 13.72
CA PHE A 258 -4.54 -27.96 13.53
C PHE A 258 -4.45 -27.48 12.07
N LYS A 259 -3.30 -27.68 11.41
CA LYS A 259 -3.11 -27.34 9.99
C LYS A 259 -3.99 -28.19 9.06
N ARG A 260 -4.28 -29.45 9.43
CA ARG A 260 -5.19 -30.33 8.67
C ARG A 260 -6.66 -29.97 8.85
N SER A 261 -7.04 -29.46 10.02
CA SER A 261 -8.44 -29.15 10.36
C SER A 261 -8.86 -27.70 10.03
N SER A 262 -7.89 -26.81 9.79
CA SER A 262 -8.15 -25.41 9.46
C SER A 262 -8.19 -25.16 7.94
N SER A 263 -9.33 -24.68 7.44
CA SER A 263 -9.44 -24.10 6.10
C SER A 263 -9.04 -22.61 6.03
N ILE A 264 -8.61 -22.03 7.16
CA ILE A 264 -8.37 -20.59 7.30
C ILE A 264 -6.89 -20.24 7.51
N PHE A 265 -6.00 -21.22 7.68
CA PHE A 265 -4.56 -21.02 7.87
C PHE A 265 -3.72 -21.79 6.84
N GLN A 266 -2.62 -21.18 6.42
CA GLN A 266 -1.59 -21.75 5.58
C GLN A 266 -0.71 -22.72 6.40
N LYS A 267 0.14 -23.47 5.71
CA LYS A 267 1.06 -24.45 6.34
C LYS A 267 2.09 -23.80 7.27
N ASP A 268 2.27 -22.50 7.24
CA ASP A 268 3.14 -21.72 8.12
C ASP A 268 2.40 -21.07 9.30
N GLY A 269 1.06 -21.17 9.36
CA GLY A 269 0.23 -20.56 10.41
C GLY A 269 -0.31 -19.17 10.05
N LEU A 270 -0.03 -18.67 8.84
CA LEU A 270 -0.57 -17.40 8.33
C LEU A 270 -2.00 -17.57 7.84
N SER A 271 -2.83 -16.52 7.90
CA SER A 271 -4.19 -16.58 7.38
C SER A 271 -4.21 -16.86 5.86
N LEU A 272 -5.10 -17.75 5.41
CA LEU A 272 -5.37 -18.02 3.99
C LEU A 272 -6.24 -16.93 3.35
N ALA A 273 -7.02 -16.19 4.15
CA ALA A 273 -8.04 -15.28 3.64
C ALA A 273 -7.58 -13.82 3.73
N GLY A 274 -6.98 -13.32 2.65
CA GLY A 274 -6.65 -11.90 2.43
C GLY A 274 -7.85 -11.07 1.95
N ASN A 275 -9.02 -11.25 2.56
CA ASN A 275 -10.22 -10.54 2.13
C ASN A 275 -10.28 -9.13 2.72
N TYR A 276 -10.36 -8.12 1.87
CA TYR A 276 -10.50 -6.73 2.27
C TYR A 276 -11.83 -6.16 1.78
N SER A 277 -12.54 -5.47 2.66
CA SER A 277 -13.61 -4.56 2.28
C SER A 277 -13.01 -3.19 1.99
N LEU A 278 -13.48 -2.56 0.92
CA LEU A 278 -13.11 -1.21 0.55
C LEU A 278 -14.19 -0.25 1.03
N TYR A 279 -13.77 0.83 1.65
CA TYR A 279 -14.64 1.87 2.17
C TYR A 279 -14.30 3.22 1.53
N ASN A 280 -15.33 4.04 1.33
CA ASN A 280 -15.24 5.41 0.83
C ASN A 280 -15.96 6.33 1.82
N PHE A 281 -15.29 7.43 2.21
CA PHE A 281 -15.87 8.38 3.13
C PHE A 281 -16.79 9.36 2.38
N GLN A 282 -18.09 9.30 2.67
CA GLN A 282 -19.12 9.98 1.88
C GLN A 282 -19.81 11.13 2.62
N MET A 283 -20.05 12.22 1.87
CA MET A 283 -20.79 13.40 2.26
C MET A 283 -22.22 13.38 1.67
N PRO A 284 -23.21 14.05 2.29
CA PRO A 284 -23.12 14.94 3.46
C PRO A 284 -23.17 14.22 4.82
N LYS A 285 -23.46 12.91 4.84
CA LYS A 285 -23.69 12.14 6.08
C LYS A 285 -22.43 11.92 6.92
N LYS A 286 -21.23 12.17 6.39
CA LYS A 286 -19.94 11.94 7.07
C LYS A 286 -19.81 10.48 7.53
N GLU A 287 -20.15 9.55 6.65
CA GLU A 287 -20.13 8.12 6.95
C GLU A 287 -19.17 7.35 6.04
N TRP A 288 -18.53 6.33 6.59
CA TRP A 288 -17.81 5.33 5.81
C TRP A 288 -18.80 4.38 5.17
N LYS A 289 -18.92 4.43 3.84
CA LYS A 289 -19.74 3.50 3.09
C LYS A 289 -18.85 2.42 2.48
N ARG A 290 -19.25 1.16 2.63
CA ARG A 290 -18.61 0.05 1.92
C ARG A 290 -18.92 0.14 0.44
N VAL A 291 -17.88 0.14 -0.38
CA VAL A 291 -17.94 0.36 -1.84
C VAL A 291 -17.33 -0.78 -2.64
N GLY A 292 -16.69 -1.74 -1.99
CA GLY A 292 -16.10 -2.85 -2.72
C GLY A 292 -15.52 -3.92 -1.83
N GLU A 293 -15.01 -4.95 -2.48
CA GLU A 293 -14.39 -6.12 -1.88
C GLU A 293 -13.19 -6.55 -2.73
N TYR A 294 -12.10 -6.91 -2.07
CA TYR A 294 -10.98 -7.62 -2.64
C TYR A 294 -10.98 -9.03 -2.05
N ILE A 295 -11.21 -10.03 -2.90
CA ILE A 295 -11.33 -11.44 -2.51
C ILE A 295 -10.56 -12.28 -3.52
N ASN A 296 -9.69 -13.17 -3.04
CA ASN A 296 -8.94 -14.12 -3.85
C ASN A 296 -8.22 -13.50 -5.08
N GLY A 297 -7.60 -12.32 -4.90
CA GLY A 297 -6.89 -11.64 -5.99
C GLY A 297 -7.77 -10.79 -6.92
N SER A 298 -9.10 -10.78 -6.71
CA SER A 298 -10.03 -10.04 -7.55
C SER A 298 -10.65 -8.85 -6.79
N LEU A 299 -10.65 -7.69 -7.43
CA LEU A 299 -11.23 -6.45 -6.91
C LEU A 299 -12.58 -6.16 -7.56
N SER A 300 -13.64 -6.15 -6.76
CA SER A 300 -14.98 -5.70 -7.15
C SER A 300 -15.31 -4.38 -6.46
N MET A 301 -15.80 -3.39 -7.22
CA MET A 301 -16.11 -2.05 -6.68
C MET A 301 -17.33 -1.44 -7.35
N ALA A 302 -18.12 -0.74 -6.54
CA ALA A 302 -19.21 0.15 -6.91
C ALA A 302 -18.73 1.60 -7.07
N ASP A 303 -19.69 2.50 -7.34
CA ASP A 303 -19.43 3.93 -7.51
C ASP A 303 -18.89 4.59 -6.24
N LEU A 304 -18.00 5.55 -6.45
CA LEU A 304 -17.27 6.28 -5.42
C LEU A 304 -17.63 7.76 -5.45
N GLN A 305 -17.57 8.40 -4.29
CA GLN A 305 -17.42 9.85 -4.22
C GLN A 305 -15.94 10.19 -4.25
N TRP A 306 -15.55 11.12 -5.12
CA TRP A 306 -14.18 11.58 -5.24
C TRP A 306 -13.93 12.86 -4.45
N PRO A 307 -12.68 13.13 -4.04
CA PRO A 307 -12.28 14.42 -3.48
C PRO A 307 -12.77 15.60 -4.34
N GLY A 308 -13.24 16.66 -3.69
CA GLY A 308 -13.85 17.80 -4.37
C GLY A 308 -15.24 17.54 -4.97
N ASN A 309 -15.89 16.42 -4.64
CA ASN A 309 -17.17 16.00 -5.23
C ASN A 309 -17.11 15.85 -6.76
N ARG A 310 -15.95 15.44 -7.28
CA ARG A 310 -15.75 15.18 -8.70
C ARG A 310 -16.47 13.91 -9.14
N SER A 311 -16.82 13.82 -10.42
CA SER A 311 -17.39 12.60 -11.03
C SER A 311 -16.32 11.58 -11.45
N LYS A 312 -15.05 11.99 -11.48
CA LYS A 312 -13.91 11.17 -11.91
C LYS A 312 -12.82 11.15 -10.84
N PRO A 313 -12.03 10.06 -10.76
CA PRO A 313 -10.88 10.00 -9.86
C PRO A 313 -9.86 11.10 -10.16
N PRO A 314 -9.08 11.54 -9.15
CA PRO A 314 -7.86 12.31 -9.40
C PRO A 314 -6.93 11.53 -10.34
N PRO A 315 -6.21 12.20 -11.25
CA PRO A 315 -5.40 11.54 -12.28
C PRO A 315 -4.16 10.80 -11.73
N GLY A 316 -3.86 10.92 -10.43
CA GLY A 316 -2.73 10.24 -9.79
C GLY A 316 -1.34 10.81 -10.13
N LYS A 317 -1.27 11.82 -11.00
CA LYS A 317 -0.07 12.56 -11.36
C LYS A 317 -0.36 14.06 -11.39
N PRO A 318 0.62 14.92 -11.05
CA PRO A 318 0.46 16.36 -11.16
C PRO A 318 0.21 16.72 -12.62
N ILE A 319 -0.63 17.73 -12.85
CA ILE A 319 -0.71 18.36 -14.16
C ILE A 319 0.50 19.30 -14.26
N ILE A 320 1.60 18.82 -14.83
CA ILE A 320 2.82 19.63 -14.98
C ILE A 320 2.62 20.57 -16.18
N TYR A 321 2.44 21.87 -15.91
CA TYR A 321 2.40 22.90 -16.95
C TYR A 321 3.77 23.56 -17.20
N TYR A 322 4.78 23.31 -16.35
CA TYR A 322 6.08 23.98 -16.40
C TYR A 322 7.23 22.99 -16.27
N LEU A 323 8.20 23.07 -17.17
CA LEU A 323 9.42 22.25 -17.15
C LEU A 323 10.58 23.11 -16.62
N LYS A 324 11.35 22.57 -15.64
CA LYS A 324 12.59 23.20 -15.20
C LYS A 324 13.73 22.70 -16.07
N ALA A 325 14.19 23.53 -17.01
CA ALA A 325 15.39 23.26 -17.80
C ALA A 325 16.64 23.73 -17.04
N VAL A 326 17.69 22.90 -17.02
CA VAL A 326 19.01 23.24 -16.48
C VAL A 326 20.02 23.04 -17.60
N THR A 327 20.89 24.02 -17.80
CA THR A 327 21.93 24.00 -18.83
C THR A 327 23.17 24.68 -18.30
N LEU A 328 24.31 24.39 -18.93
CA LEU A 328 25.56 25.11 -18.75
C LEU A 328 25.70 26.19 -19.84
N GLU A 329 26.55 27.19 -19.59
CA GLU A 329 26.94 28.16 -20.63
C GLU A 329 27.88 27.48 -21.63
N GLU A 330 27.44 27.44 -22.89
CA GLU A 330 28.14 26.73 -23.97
C GLU A 330 27.95 27.50 -25.29
N PRO A 331 28.80 28.50 -25.57
CA PRO A 331 28.75 29.19 -26.86
C PRO A 331 29.06 28.22 -28.01
N PRO A 332 28.28 28.24 -29.12
CA PRO A 332 27.24 29.21 -29.48
C PRO A 332 25.81 28.82 -29.04
N PHE A 333 25.63 27.67 -28.40
CA PHE A 333 24.31 27.07 -28.14
C PHE A 333 23.58 27.71 -26.97
N VAL A 334 24.31 28.05 -25.90
CA VAL A 334 23.76 28.70 -24.69
C VAL A 334 24.68 29.84 -24.30
N MET A 335 24.19 31.06 -24.47
CA MET A 335 24.92 32.29 -24.15
C MET A 335 24.23 33.00 -22.99
N MET A 336 24.98 33.34 -21.94
CA MET A 336 24.45 34.10 -20.82
C MET A 336 24.78 35.59 -20.98
N LYS A 337 23.84 36.46 -20.60
CA LYS A 337 24.03 37.91 -20.57
C LYS A 337 23.28 38.49 -19.38
N ASP A 338 23.85 39.54 -18.79
CA ASP A 338 23.19 40.27 -17.73
C ASP A 338 21.92 40.97 -18.25
N PRO A 339 20.85 41.04 -17.44
CA PRO A 339 19.63 41.75 -17.81
C PRO A 339 19.91 43.26 -17.95
N SER A 340 19.02 43.95 -18.68
CA SER A 340 19.05 45.42 -18.74
C SER A 340 18.83 46.03 -17.35
N ILE A 341 19.11 47.33 -17.20
CA ILE A 341 18.93 48.09 -15.95
C ILE A 341 17.50 47.95 -15.40
N ASP A 342 16.51 47.79 -16.29
CA ASP A 342 15.10 47.60 -15.94
C ASP A 342 14.74 46.15 -15.53
N GLY A 343 15.72 45.26 -15.40
CA GLY A 343 15.53 43.85 -15.07
C GLY A 343 14.91 42.99 -16.19
N LYS A 344 14.81 43.54 -17.41
CA LYS A 344 14.27 42.83 -18.59
C LYS A 344 15.37 42.26 -19.46
N CYS A 345 15.14 41.05 -19.96
CA CYS A 345 16.00 40.37 -20.93
C CYS A 345 15.75 40.89 -22.35
N MET A 346 16.72 40.71 -23.25
CA MET A 346 16.59 41.09 -24.67
C MET A 346 15.52 40.22 -25.37
N PRO A 347 14.84 40.72 -26.42
CA PRO A 347 13.92 39.92 -27.21
C PRO A 347 14.60 38.63 -27.73
N GLY A 348 13.94 37.48 -27.52
CA GLY A 348 14.49 36.17 -27.88
C GLY A 348 15.37 35.50 -26.81
N SER A 349 15.59 36.16 -25.67
CA SER A 349 16.27 35.57 -24.51
C SER A 349 15.28 35.23 -23.38
N VAL A 350 15.64 34.25 -22.55
CA VAL A 350 14.81 33.73 -21.46
C VAL A 350 15.46 34.08 -20.13
N ILE A 351 14.65 34.50 -19.15
CA ILE A 351 15.12 34.74 -17.79
C ILE A 351 15.60 33.42 -17.18
N CYS A 352 16.85 33.36 -16.77
CA CYS A 352 17.45 32.22 -16.09
C CYS A 352 17.94 32.60 -14.68
N ARG A 353 18.20 31.60 -13.84
CA ARG A 353 18.83 31.77 -12.52
C ARG A 353 20.10 30.93 -12.49
N VAL A 354 21.20 31.53 -12.06
CA VAL A 354 22.48 30.85 -11.88
C VAL A 354 22.44 30.12 -10.53
N GLY A 355 22.63 28.80 -10.56
CA GLY A 355 22.78 27.99 -9.35
C GLY A 355 24.17 28.15 -8.74
N PRO A 356 24.37 27.81 -7.46
CA PRO A 356 25.71 27.78 -6.87
C PRO A 356 26.60 26.81 -7.65
N GLU A 357 27.87 27.18 -7.86
CA GLU A 357 28.86 26.28 -8.44
C GLU A 357 28.99 25.03 -7.55
N SER A 358 28.89 23.86 -8.17
CA SER A 358 29.19 22.60 -7.49
C SER A 358 30.69 22.57 -7.19
N VAL A 359 31.05 22.79 -5.92
CA VAL A 359 32.41 22.67 -5.39
C VAL A 359 32.94 21.24 -5.54
#